data_AF-A0A2K3LVL1-F1
#
_entry.id   AF-A0A2K3LVL1-F1
#
_cell.length_a   1.000
_cell.length_b   1.000
_cell.length_c   1.000
_cell.angle_alpha   90.00
_cell.angle_beta   90.00
_cell.angle_gamma   90.00
#
_symmetry.space_group_name_H-M   'P 1'
#
loop_
_entity.id
_entity.type
_entity.pdbx_description
1 polymer ?
#
loop_
_entity_poly.entity_id
_entity_poly.type
_entity_poly.pdbx_seq_one_letter_code
_entity_poly.pdbx_strand_id
1 'polypeptide(L)' 'LGSVFGVRKVKFDPTRVIQLSWSPRAFLYKNFLTDEECDHLKELAKDKLEKSMVADNESGKSIQSDVRTSSGMFLSKAQ' A
#
# COMPACT_ATOMS: atom_id res chain seq x y z
N LEU A 1 -2.03 -41.41 10.08
CA LEU A 1 -3.32 -40.86 9.62
C LEU A 1 -3.62 -39.63 10.47
N GLY A 2 -3.52 -38.43 9.90
CA GLY A 2 -3.72 -37.19 10.66
C GLY A 2 -3.02 -36.01 10.01
N SER A 3 -3.43 -35.70 8.78
CA SER A 3 -3.06 -34.44 8.13
C SER A 3 -3.71 -33.32 8.95
N VAL A 4 -2.91 -32.57 9.70
CA VAL A 4 -3.36 -31.33 10.35
C VAL A 4 -3.78 -30.40 9.23
N PHE A 5 -5.10 -30.25 9.06
CA PHE A 5 -5.68 -29.28 8.16
C PHE A 5 -5.00 -27.94 8.43
N GLY A 6 -4.17 -27.51 7.49
CA GLY A 6 -3.62 -26.16 7.45
C GLY A 6 -4.78 -25.21 7.31
N VAL A 7 -5.34 -24.79 8.44
CA VAL A 7 -6.28 -23.69 8.50
C VAL A 7 -5.52 -22.51 7.89
N ARG A 8 -5.89 -22.12 6.67
CA ARG A 8 -5.46 -20.84 6.11
C ARG A 8 -5.91 -19.81 7.13
N LYS A 9 -4.99 -19.31 7.95
CA LYS A 9 -5.23 -18.16 8.82
C LYS A 9 -5.89 -17.13 7.95
N VAL A 10 -7.11 -16.76 8.31
CA VAL A 10 -7.80 -15.63 7.69
C VAL A 10 -6.82 -14.45 7.85
N LYS A 11 -6.21 -13.99 6.75
CA LYS A 11 -5.22 -12.90 6.76
C LYS A 11 -5.82 -11.56 7.21
N PHE A 12 -7.14 -11.51 7.33
CA PHE A 12 -7.91 -10.30 7.45
C PHE A 12 -9.06 -10.48 8.44
N ASP A 13 -8.99 -9.84 9.61
CA ASP A 13 -10.06 -9.87 10.61
C ASP A 13 -11.11 -8.79 10.30
N PRO A 14 -12.31 -9.16 9.82
CA PRO A 14 -13.36 -8.21 9.44
C PRO A 14 -13.95 -7.46 10.64
N THR A 15 -13.68 -7.88 11.88
CA THR A 15 -14.14 -7.17 13.08
C THR A 15 -13.33 -5.90 13.37
N ARG A 16 -12.17 -5.73 12.73
CA ARG A 16 -11.24 -4.61 12.95
C ARG A 16 -11.42 -3.47 11.95
N VAL A 17 -12.53 -3.48 11.21
CA VAL A 17 -12.89 -2.45 10.23
C VAL A 17 -13.74 -1.38 10.87
N ILE A 18 -13.40 -0.12 10.60
CA ILE A 18 -14.21 1.03 10.96
C ILE A 18 -14.76 1.64 9.68
N GLN A 19 -16.08 1.64 9.54
CA GLN A 19 -16.75 2.39 8.48
C GLN A 19 -16.62 3.90 8.76
N LEU A 20 -16.02 4.65 7.83
CA LEU A 20 -15.85 6.09 7.93
C LEU A 20 -16.94 6.87 7.20
N SER A 21 -17.33 6.42 6.00
CA SER A 21 -18.39 7.05 5.21
C SER A 21 -18.99 6.06 4.21
N TRP A 22 -20.26 6.28 3.86
CA TRP A 22 -20.91 5.60 2.74
C TRP A 22 -20.85 6.43 1.44
N SER A 23 -20.61 7.74 1.52
CA SER A 23 -20.49 8.64 0.38
C SER A 23 -19.45 9.74 0.66
N PRO A 24 -18.19 9.59 0.22
CA PRO A 24 -17.65 8.43 -0.51
C PRO A 24 -17.60 7.16 0.37
N ARG A 25 -17.64 5.97 -0.24
CA ARG A 25 -17.46 4.72 0.49
C ARG A 25 -16.02 4.64 1.01
N ALA A 26 -15.84 4.70 2.33
CA ALA A 26 -14.54 4.71 2.97
C ALA A 26 -14.54 3.88 4.26
N PHE A 27 -13.53 3.03 4.42
CA PHE A 27 -13.34 2.15 5.57
C PHE A 27 -11.88 2.19 6.03
N LEU A 28 -11.65 2.21 7.34
CA LEU A 28 -10.33 2.12 7.96
C LEU A 28 -10.13 0.70 8.50
N TYR A 29 -9.07 0.06 8.04
CA TYR A 29 -8.64 -1.27 8.50
C TYR A 29 -7.52 -1.11 9.53
N LYS A 30 -7.82 -1.34 10.81
CA LYS A 30 -6.82 -1.21 11.89
C LYS A 30 -5.81 -2.36 11.84
N ASN A 31 -4.52 -2.01 11.99
CA ASN A 31 -3.36 -2.92 11.84
C ASN A 31 -3.56 -3.92 10.71
N PHE A 32 -3.77 -3.38 9.49
CA PHE A 32 -3.88 -4.16 8.28
C PHE A 32 -2.56 -4.86 7.93
N LEU A 33 -1.45 -4.17 8.18
CA LEU A 33 -0.09 -4.73 8.17
C LEU A 33 0.43 -4.81 9.59
N THR A 34 1.30 -5.79 9.86
CA THR A 34 2.10 -5.82 11.09
C THR A 34 3.23 -4.79 11.00
N ASP A 35 3.87 -4.50 12.14
CA ASP A 35 4.99 -3.57 12.18
C ASP A 35 6.19 -4.12 11.37
N GLU A 36 6.42 -5.43 11.42
CA GLU A 36 7.47 -6.12 10.66
C GLU A 36 7.23 -6.04 9.14
N GLU A 37 5.97 -6.21 8.70
CA GLU A 37 5.62 -6.03 7.28
C GLU A 37 5.84 -4.59 6.83
N CYS A 38 5.51 -3.61 7.69
CA CYS A 38 5.77 -2.19 7.41
C CYS A 38 7.27 -1.90 7.28
N ASP A 39 8.10 -2.42 8.19
CA ASP A 39 9.55 -2.22 8.15
C ASP A 39 10.19 -2.91 6.95
N HIS A 40 9.71 -4.09 6.58
CA HIS A 40 10.13 -4.77 5.36
C HIS A 40 9.87 -3.93 4.11
N LEU A 41 8.66 -3.35 3.97
CA LEU A 41 8.34 -2.48 2.84
C LEU A 41 9.20 -1.20 2.80
N LYS A 42 9.51 -0.62 3.96
CA LYS A 42 10.41 0.54 4.05
C LYS A 42 11.81 0.18 3.59
N GLU A 43 12.35 -0.96 4.04
CA GLU A 43 13.69 -1.41 3.67
C GLU A 43 13.81 -1.70 2.17
N LEU A 44 12.79 -2.34 1.58
CA LEU A 44 12.76 -2.56 0.13
C LEU A 44 12.77 -1.27 -0.69
N ALA A 45 12.20 -0.19 -0.13
CA ALA A 45 12.04 1.11 -0.80
C ALA A 45 13.22 2.07 -0.59
N LYS A 46 13.95 1.95 0.52
CA LYS A 46 14.89 2.95 1.05
C LYS A 46 15.81 3.58 -0.01
N ASP A 47 16.42 2.76 -0.88
CA ASP A 47 17.40 3.21 -1.88
C ASP A 47 16.82 3.29 -3.31
N LYS A 48 15.50 3.17 -3.46
CA LYS A 48 14.81 3.11 -4.76
C LYS A 48 13.78 4.23 -4.95
N LEU A 49 13.63 5.12 -3.97
CA LEU A 49 12.66 6.20 -4.03
C LEU A 49 13.08 7.27 -5.03
N GLU A 50 12.21 7.52 -6.01
CA GLU A 50 12.38 8.60 -6.99
C GLU A 50 11.33 9.68 -6.80
N LYS A 51 11.66 10.93 -7.15
CA LYS A 51 10.73 12.05 -7.07
C LYS A 51 9.50 11.75 -7.93
N SER A 52 8.31 11.90 -7.35
CA SER A 52 7.08 11.71 -8.12
C SER A 52 6.96 12.75 -9.23
N MET A 53 6.58 12.26 -10.40
CA MET A 53 6.25 13.10 -11.55
C MET A 53 4.73 13.05 -11.82
N VAL A 54 4.22 14.06 -12.51
CA VAL A 54 2.84 14.12 -13.01
C VAL A 54 2.86 14.36 -14.51
N ALA A 55 1.79 13.95 -15.20
CA ALA A 55 1.61 14.32 -16.59
C ALA A 55 1.15 15.78 -16.66
N ASP A 56 1.82 16.58 -17.47
CA ASP A 56 1.37 17.91 -17.86
C ASP A 56 0.08 17.82 -18.67
N ASN A 57 -0.89 18.70 -18.41
CA ASN A 57 -2.22 18.59 -19.00
C ASN A 57 -2.26 18.95 -20.49
N GLU A 58 -1.37 19.82 -20.96
CA GLU A 58 -1.34 20.27 -22.36
C GLU A 58 -0.43 19.39 -23.22
N SER A 59 0.77 19.11 -22.72
CA SER A 59 1.81 18.40 -23.47
C SER A 59 1.85 16.89 -23.21
N GLY A 60 1.21 16.40 -22.14
CA GLY A 60 1.27 15.01 -21.70
C GLY A 60 2.64 14.57 -21.18
N LYS A 61 3.61 15.49 -21.08
CA LYS A 61 4.97 15.18 -20.64
C LYS A 61 5.03 14.98 -19.14
N SER A 62 5.96 14.12 -18.71
CA SER A 62 6.24 13.91 -17.30
C SER A 62 6.99 15.12 -16.74
N ILE A 63 6.35 15.86 -15.82
CA ILE A 63 6.89 17.06 -15.18
C ILE A 63 6.88 16.92 -13.65
N GLN A 64 7.72 17.71 -12.97
CA GLN A 64 7.65 17.82 -11.52
C GLN A 64 6.41 18.62 -11.11
N SER A 65 5.83 18.26 -9.97
CA SER A 65 4.63 18.90 -9.42
C SER A 65 4.89 19.50 -8.05
N ASP A 66 4.39 20.72 -7.84
CA ASP A 66 4.36 21.36 -6.52
C ASP A 66 3.23 20.81 -5.63
N VAL A 67 2.30 20.04 -6.20
CA VAL A 67 1.18 19.41 -5.48
C VAL A 67 1.51 17.96 -5.10
N ARG A 68 2.20 17.22 -5.97
CA ARG A 68 2.71 15.87 -5.69
C ARG A 68 4.20 15.92 -5.38
N THR A 69 4.52 16.30 -4.15
CA THR A 69 5.90 16.55 -3.71
C THR A 69 6.61 15.33 -3.13
N SER A 70 5.92 14.20 -2.96
CA SER A 70 6.49 12.97 -2.41
C SER A 70 7.42 12.24 -3.38
N SER A 71 8.20 11.31 -2.85
CA SER A 71 8.94 10.30 -3.62
C SER A 71 8.26 8.94 -3.51
N GLY A 72 8.47 8.05 -4.48
CA GLY A 72 7.86 6.73 -4.50
C GLY A 72 8.66 5.73 -5.32
N MET A 73 8.30 4.46 -5.20
CA MET A 73 8.85 3.38 -6.02
C MET A 73 7.81 2.27 -6.21
N PHE A 74 8.02 1.43 -7.23
CA PHE A 74 7.17 0.28 -7.51
C PHE A 74 7.86 -1.02 -7.10
N LEU A 75 7.13 -1.89 -6.40
CA LEU A 75 7.59 -3.26 -6.13
C LEU A 75 7.29 -4.14 -7.33
N SER A 76 8.24 -5.01 -7.69
CA SER A 76 7.97 -6.11 -8.60
C SER A 76 7.07 -7.15 -7.93
N LYS A 77 6.36 -7.93 -8.73
CA LYS A 77 5.53 -9.03 -8.22
C LYS A 77 6.43 -10.05 -7.50
N ALA A 78 5.97 -10.54 -6.35
CA ALA A 78 6.63 -11.55 -5.53
C ALA A 78 7.98 -11.12 -4.91
N GLN A 79 8.13 -9.83 -4.58
CA GLN A 79 9.08 -9.36 -3.56
C GLN A 79 8.73 -9.91 -2.18
#